data_AF-A0AAV0D043-F1
#
_entry.id   AF-A0AAV0D043-F1
#
_cell.length_a   1.000
_cell.length_b   1.000
_cell.length_c   1.000
_cell.angle_alpha   90.00
_cell.angle_beta   90.00
_cell.angle_gamma   90.00
#
_symmetry.space_group_name_H-M   'P 1'
#
loop_
_entity.id
_entity.type
_entity.pdbx_description
1 polymer ?
#
loop_
_entity_poly.entity_id
_entity_poly.type
_entity_poly.pdbx_seq_one_letter_code
_entity_poly.pdbx_strand_id
1 'polypeptide(L)'
;MGLGLLASRLIRTRAANPRDHYLLLRSIVTKPELQSPESSAAAAAPQPEPDPLPPRTPVGGARVHFPNPEDAIEVFVDGYPVKIPKGMTVLQACEVAGVDIPRFCYHNRLSIAGNCRMCLVEVEKSPKPVASCAMPALPGMKIKTDTPVAKKAREGVMEFLLMNHPLDCPICDQGGECDLQDQSMAFGSDRGRFTEIKRSVVDKNLGPLVKTVMTRCIQCTRCVRFATEIAGVQDLGMLGRGSGEEIGTYVEKLMTSELSGNVIDICPVGALTSKPFAFKARNWELKGTESIDVTDAVGSNIRIDSRGPEVMRILPRLNEDINEEWISDKTRFCYDGLKRQRINDPMIRGADGRFKAVSWRDALTEVAEVIRQVKPEEIVGIAGKLSDAESMIALKDFLNRMGSNNVWCEGSGPSPNADLRSRYIMNSTISGLEKADVFLLVGTQPRVEAAMVNARIRKTVRATNAKVGYVGPPTDFNYDCQHLGTGPETLLELAEGRHPLFLNNLKCQKPSNYCWCWNL
;
A
#
# COMPACT_ATOMS: atom_id res chain seq x y z
N MET A 1 -25.75 -66.20 0.72
CA MET A 1 -24.98 -67.15 1.57
C MET A 1 -24.04 -66.28 2.42
N GLY A 2 -24.45 -65.84 3.60
CA GLY A 2 -24.17 -66.47 4.90
C GLY A 2 -23.00 -65.72 5.58
N LEU A 3 -23.22 -64.79 6.52
CA LEU A 3 -23.53 -64.91 7.97
C LEU A 3 -22.29 -64.97 8.89
N GLY A 4 -22.24 -64.02 9.83
CA GLY A 4 -21.67 -64.12 11.19
C GLY A 4 -20.36 -63.38 11.46
N LEU A 5 -20.06 -62.76 12.61
CA LEU A 5 -20.74 -62.53 13.91
C LEU A 5 -19.79 -61.62 14.77
N LEU A 6 -20.37 -60.75 15.62
CA LEU A 6 -19.89 -60.31 16.97
C LEU A 6 -18.53 -59.56 17.10
N ALA A 7 -18.26 -58.61 18.01
CA ALA A 7 -18.89 -58.21 19.26
C ALA A 7 -18.51 -56.76 19.64
N SER A 8 -19.42 -56.13 20.39
CA SER A 8 -19.29 -54.91 21.18
C SER A 8 -18.39 -55.08 22.42
N ARG A 9 -17.73 -54.00 22.87
CA ARG A 9 -17.19 -53.87 24.24
C ARG A 9 -17.49 -52.50 24.83
N LEU A 10 -18.40 -52.52 25.80
CA LEU A 10 -18.72 -51.48 26.77
C LEU A 10 -17.64 -51.40 27.86
N ILE A 11 -17.48 -50.18 28.37
CA ILE A 11 -16.60 -49.78 29.47
C ILE A 11 -17.19 -50.23 30.81
N ARG A 12 -16.29 -50.65 31.70
CA ARG A 12 -16.52 -51.33 32.98
C ARG A 12 -16.78 -50.34 34.11
N THR A 13 -17.75 -50.64 34.97
CA THR A 13 -18.04 -49.99 36.26
C THR A 13 -17.32 -50.69 37.43
N ARG A 14 -17.11 -49.96 38.52
CA ARG A 14 -16.85 -50.42 39.90
C ARG A 14 -17.32 -49.27 40.82
N ALA A 15 -17.90 -49.43 42.00
CA ALA A 15 -18.62 -50.48 42.70
C ALA A 15 -19.19 -49.78 43.97
N ALA A 16 -20.38 -50.14 44.44
CA ALA A 16 -20.94 -49.67 45.72
C ALA A 16 -21.68 -50.81 46.41
N ASN A 17 -21.54 -50.94 47.74
CA ASN A 17 -22.57 -51.30 48.74
C ASN A 17 -21.94 -51.63 50.14
N PRO A 18 -22.71 -51.83 51.24
CA PRO A 18 -24.11 -51.47 51.58
C PRO A 18 -24.34 -50.98 53.05
N ARG A 19 -25.63 -50.78 53.43
CA ARG A 19 -26.33 -50.76 54.77
C ARG A 19 -26.99 -49.41 55.08
N ASP A 20 -28.22 -49.24 55.59
CA ASP A 20 -29.34 -50.07 56.11
C ASP A 20 -30.58 -49.13 56.15
N HIS A 21 -31.76 -49.45 55.57
CA HIS A 21 -32.99 -50.01 56.19
C HIS A 21 -34.03 -49.03 56.83
N TYR A 22 -35.31 -49.16 56.37
CA TYR A 22 -36.64 -48.80 56.97
C TYR A 22 -37.06 -47.30 57.13
N LEU A 23 -38.07 -46.78 56.41
CA LEU A 23 -39.56 -46.82 56.57
C LEU A 23 -40.17 -45.97 57.71
N LEU A 24 -41.02 -45.00 57.29
CA LEU A 24 -42.25 -44.45 57.92
C LEU A 24 -42.17 -43.64 59.24
N LEU A 25 -42.54 -42.35 59.23
CA LEU A 25 -43.81 -41.80 59.77
C LEU A 25 -43.83 -40.25 59.93
N ARG A 26 -45.03 -39.69 59.66
CA ARG A 26 -45.63 -38.37 59.99
C ARG A 26 -45.25 -37.85 61.42
N SER A 27 -45.26 -36.57 61.84
CA SER A 27 -46.02 -35.35 61.46
C SER A 27 -45.74 -34.18 62.47
N ILE A 28 -46.03 -32.92 62.06
CA ILE A 28 -46.64 -31.80 62.85
C ILE A 28 -45.73 -31.11 63.92
N VAL A 29 -45.64 -29.78 64.18
CA VAL A 29 -46.25 -28.49 63.75
C VAL A 29 -45.53 -27.32 64.50
N THR A 30 -45.85 -26.06 64.15
CA THR A 30 -45.66 -24.73 64.84
C THR A 30 -44.29 -24.06 64.73
N LYS A 31 -44.12 -22.76 64.46
CA LYS A 31 -45.00 -21.56 64.38
C LYS A 31 -44.23 -20.46 63.58
N PRO A 32 -44.90 -19.45 62.98
CA PRO A 32 -44.22 -18.31 62.39
C PRO A 32 -44.05 -17.19 63.43
N GLU A 33 -42.83 -16.70 63.64
CA GLU A 33 -42.59 -15.46 64.37
C GLU A 33 -42.34 -14.32 63.38
N LEU A 34 -43.26 -13.36 63.40
CA LEU A 34 -43.10 -12.03 62.83
C LEU A 34 -41.98 -11.29 63.57
N GLN A 35 -40.98 -10.80 62.85
CA GLN A 35 -40.15 -9.69 63.30
C GLN A 35 -40.43 -8.45 62.45
N SER A 36 -40.70 -7.36 63.17
CA SER A 36 -40.99 -6.00 62.73
C SER A 36 -39.80 -5.34 62.00
N PRO A 37 -40.05 -4.26 61.23
CA PRO A 37 -39.11 -3.74 60.26
C PRO A 37 -38.27 -2.64 60.88
N GLU A 38 -37.09 -2.95 61.41
CA GLU A 38 -36.09 -1.92 61.76
C GLU A 38 -34.75 -2.59 62.09
N SER A 39 -33.86 -2.67 61.08
CA SER A 39 -32.39 -2.66 61.17
C SER A 39 -31.75 -3.55 60.09
N SER A 40 -31.79 -3.10 58.84
CA SER A 40 -30.76 -3.48 57.87
C SER A 40 -30.64 -2.37 56.84
N ALA A 41 -29.86 -1.34 57.18
CA ALA A 41 -29.27 -0.49 56.17
C ALA A 41 -28.36 -1.39 55.32
N ALA A 42 -28.90 -1.90 54.21
CA ALA A 42 -28.14 -2.61 53.21
C ALA A 42 -27.15 -1.61 52.61
N ALA A 43 -25.89 -1.70 53.05
CA ALA A 43 -24.78 -1.11 52.33
C ALA A 43 -24.84 -1.63 50.90
N ALA A 44 -25.06 -0.73 49.95
CA ALA A 44 -25.01 -1.04 48.53
C ALA A 44 -23.67 -1.73 48.25
N ALA A 45 -23.73 -2.92 47.67
CA ALA A 45 -22.53 -3.62 47.22
C ALA A 45 -21.73 -2.67 46.30
N PRO A 46 -20.41 -2.54 46.48
CA PRO A 46 -19.59 -1.74 45.58
C PRO A 46 -19.80 -2.29 44.16
N GLN A 47 -20.14 -1.40 43.22
CA GLN A 47 -20.22 -1.77 41.82
C GLN A 47 -18.89 -2.39 41.40
N PRO A 48 -18.89 -3.48 40.61
CA PRO A 48 -17.65 -4.03 40.08
C PRO A 48 -16.89 -2.91 39.37
N GLU A 49 -15.62 -2.72 39.72
CA GLU A 49 -14.75 -1.77 39.03
C GLU A 49 -14.81 -2.05 37.53
N PRO A 50 -14.95 -1.02 36.68
CA PRO A 50 -15.03 -1.23 35.24
C PRO A 50 -13.76 -1.94 34.77
N ASP A 51 -13.94 -3.02 34.00
CA ASP A 51 -12.85 -3.75 33.37
C ASP A 51 -11.85 -2.75 32.73
N PRO A 52 -10.53 -3.01 32.82
CA PRO A 52 -9.55 -2.14 32.20
C PRO A 52 -9.83 -2.04 30.71
N LEU A 53 -10.10 -0.81 30.26
CA LEU A 53 -10.42 -0.52 28.86
C LEU A 53 -9.28 -1.01 27.96
N PRO A 54 -9.60 -1.61 26.79
CA PRO A 54 -8.57 -2.04 25.85
C PRO A 54 -7.71 -0.83 25.43
N PRO A 55 -6.40 -1.02 25.24
CA PRO A 55 -5.54 0.06 24.77
C PRO A 55 -5.99 0.49 23.37
N ARG A 56 -6.55 1.70 23.26
CA ARG A 56 -6.95 2.29 21.98
C ARG A 56 -5.73 2.91 21.32
N THR A 57 -4.97 2.08 20.61
CA THR A 57 -3.89 2.54 19.72
C THR A 57 -4.45 2.93 18.37
N PRO A 58 -3.80 3.87 17.63
CA PRO A 58 -4.19 4.21 16.28
C PRO A 58 -4.32 2.98 15.37
N VAL A 59 -5.29 3.00 14.46
CA VAL A 59 -5.51 1.95 13.46
C VAL A 59 -4.22 1.73 12.67
N GLY A 60 -3.78 0.48 12.59
CA GLY A 60 -2.55 0.09 11.88
C GLY A 60 -1.26 0.69 12.46
N GLY A 61 -1.27 1.18 13.70
CA GLY A 61 -0.09 1.82 14.30
C GLY A 61 0.31 3.15 13.63
N ALA A 62 -0.66 3.84 13.02
CA ALA A 62 -0.43 5.08 12.29
C ALA A 62 0.26 6.14 13.16
N ARG A 63 1.38 6.69 12.66
CA ARG A 63 2.10 7.79 13.30
C ARG A 63 1.31 9.09 13.12
N VAL A 64 0.87 9.69 14.22
CA VAL A 64 0.15 10.97 14.21
C VAL A 64 1.15 12.12 14.20
N HIS A 65 1.22 12.85 13.09
CA HIS A 65 2.09 14.00 12.96
C HIS A 65 1.41 15.26 13.54
N PHE A 66 1.95 15.79 14.64
CA PHE A 66 1.55 17.08 15.21
C PHE A 66 2.50 18.18 14.72
N PRO A 67 2.05 19.12 13.87
CA PRO A 67 2.89 20.24 13.43
C PRO A 67 3.36 21.11 14.60
N ASN A 68 2.48 21.32 15.58
CA ASN A 68 2.76 21.96 16.85
C ASN A 68 1.94 21.25 17.94
N PRO A 69 2.54 20.80 19.06
CA PRO A 69 1.80 20.11 20.13
C PRO A 69 0.71 20.96 20.81
N GLU A 70 0.82 22.28 20.74
CA GLU A 70 -0.13 23.22 21.37
C GLU A 70 -1.49 23.29 20.65
N ASP A 71 -1.51 23.02 19.35
CA ASP A 71 -2.72 23.07 18.50
C ASP A 71 -3.55 21.77 18.55
N ALA A 72 -3.27 20.89 19.51
CA ALA A 72 -3.99 19.64 19.67
C ALA A 72 -5.44 19.89 20.08
N ILE A 73 -6.36 19.48 19.21
CA ILE A 73 -7.80 19.51 19.43
C ILE A 73 -8.22 18.22 20.13
N GLU A 74 -9.05 18.33 21.15
CA GLU A 74 -9.67 17.18 21.81
C GLU A 74 -11.05 16.90 21.21
N VAL A 75 -11.28 15.65 20.80
CA VAL A 75 -12.57 15.13 20.34
C VAL A 75 -12.92 13.85 21.08
N PHE A 76 -14.20 13.51 21.14
CA PHE A 76 -14.68 12.31 21.80
C PHE A 76 -15.14 11.29 20.77
N VAL A 77 -14.48 10.14 20.68
CA VAL A 77 -14.87 9.03 19.80
C VAL A 77 -15.47 7.94 20.66
N ASP A 78 -16.79 7.72 20.56
CA ASP A 78 -17.57 6.77 21.36
C ASP A 78 -17.44 7.02 22.87
N GLY A 79 -17.34 8.30 23.26
CA GLY A 79 -17.16 8.73 24.65
C GLY A 79 -15.71 8.80 25.12
N TYR A 80 -14.74 8.35 24.31
CA TYR A 80 -13.33 8.39 24.66
C TYR A 80 -12.64 9.64 24.13
N PRO A 81 -11.95 10.42 24.98
CA PRO A 81 -11.22 11.60 24.55
C PRO A 81 -9.97 11.22 23.75
N VAL A 82 -9.77 11.89 22.62
CA VAL A 82 -8.62 11.70 21.73
C VAL A 82 -8.10 13.06 21.30
N LYS A 83 -6.77 13.24 21.42
CA LYS A 83 -6.07 14.45 20.98
C LYS A 83 -5.61 14.29 19.54
N ILE A 84 -6.00 15.22 18.69
CA ILE A 84 -5.70 15.22 17.25
C ILE A 84 -5.13 16.57 16.81
N PRO A 85 -4.28 16.60 15.78
CA PRO A 85 -3.88 17.85 15.14
C PRO A 85 -5.08 18.62 14.57
N LYS A 86 -5.01 19.95 14.64
CA LYS A 86 -5.98 20.83 13.98
C LYS A 86 -6.03 20.58 12.47
N GLY A 87 -7.24 20.50 11.93
CA GLY A 87 -7.49 20.27 10.49
C GLY A 87 -7.66 18.81 10.10
N MET A 88 -7.46 17.85 11.00
CA MET A 88 -7.81 16.45 10.75
C MET A 88 -9.31 16.27 10.53
N THR A 89 -9.66 15.29 9.70
CA THR A 89 -11.04 14.87 9.46
C THR A 89 -11.57 14.02 10.62
N VAL A 90 -12.89 13.90 10.73
CA VAL A 90 -13.54 12.99 11.69
C VAL A 90 -13.10 11.54 11.46
N LEU A 91 -12.87 11.12 10.21
CA LEU A 91 -12.37 9.78 9.89
C LEU A 91 -10.98 9.55 10.49
N GLN A 92 -10.04 10.46 10.25
CA GLN A 92 -8.68 10.38 10.80
C GLN A 92 -8.71 10.44 12.34
N ALA A 93 -9.60 11.25 12.92
CA ALA A 93 -9.75 11.29 14.37
C ALA A 93 -10.20 9.94 14.96
N CYS A 94 -11.08 9.22 14.25
CA CYS A 94 -11.49 7.87 14.62
C CYS A 94 -10.34 6.86 14.42
N GLU A 95 -9.55 7.00 13.35
CA GLU A 95 -8.34 6.17 13.15
C GLU A 95 -7.34 6.36 14.30
N VAL A 96 -7.12 7.58 14.80
CA VAL A 96 -6.29 7.82 15.99
C VAL A 96 -6.88 7.16 17.23
N ALA A 97 -8.21 7.10 17.34
CA ALA A 97 -8.94 6.43 18.41
C ALA A 97 -8.95 4.88 18.31
N GLY A 98 -8.33 4.31 17.27
CA GLY A 98 -8.36 2.87 17.00
C GLY A 98 -9.68 2.36 16.41
N VAL A 99 -10.54 3.26 15.93
CA VAL A 99 -11.81 2.90 15.27
C VAL A 99 -11.66 2.99 13.76
N ASP A 100 -11.76 1.85 13.09
CA ASP A 100 -11.70 1.79 11.63
C ASP A 100 -13.10 1.99 11.01
N ILE A 101 -13.27 3.11 10.31
CA ILE A 101 -14.53 3.48 9.67
C ILE A 101 -14.52 2.97 8.22
N PRO A 102 -15.58 2.25 7.77
CA PRO A 102 -15.63 1.73 6.41
C PRO A 102 -15.60 2.85 5.36
N ARG A 103 -14.76 2.65 4.33
CA ARG A 103 -14.47 3.66 3.30
C ARG A 103 -14.29 3.01 1.93
N PHE A 104 -14.76 3.71 0.89
CA PHE A 104 -14.53 3.32 -0.52
C PHE A 104 -13.83 4.40 -1.33
N CYS A 105 -14.28 5.66 -1.28
CA CYS A 105 -13.66 6.72 -2.07
C CYS A 105 -12.48 7.38 -1.34
N TYR A 106 -12.49 7.37 0.00
CA TYR A 106 -11.40 7.98 0.77
C TYR A 106 -10.13 7.14 0.64
N HIS A 107 -9.00 7.83 0.53
CA HIS A 107 -7.66 7.27 0.47
C HIS A 107 -6.71 8.32 1.05
N ASN A 108 -5.79 7.93 1.93
CA ASN A 108 -4.99 8.89 2.73
C ASN A 108 -4.10 9.78 1.85
N ARG A 109 -3.68 9.27 0.70
CA ARG A 109 -2.79 9.94 -0.27
C ARG A 109 -3.49 10.70 -1.39
N LEU A 110 -4.82 10.66 -1.45
CA LEU A 110 -5.60 11.34 -2.50
C LEU A 110 -6.47 12.45 -1.89
N SER A 111 -6.89 13.40 -2.72
CA SER A 111 -7.85 14.42 -2.29
C SER A 111 -9.14 13.81 -1.74
N ILE A 112 -9.80 14.50 -0.82
CA ILE A 112 -11.10 14.07 -0.28
C ILE A 112 -12.19 14.33 -1.32
N ALA A 113 -13.04 13.32 -1.59
CA ALA A 113 -14.13 13.41 -2.57
C ALA A 113 -15.52 13.42 -1.92
N GLY A 114 -15.87 12.35 -1.19
CA GLY A 114 -17.21 12.20 -0.59
C GLY A 114 -18.27 11.59 -1.49
N ASN A 115 -17.88 10.86 -2.55
CA ASN A 115 -18.79 10.27 -3.54
C ASN A 115 -19.61 9.08 -3.00
N CYS A 116 -19.02 8.24 -2.15
CA CYS A 116 -19.62 6.94 -1.78
C CYS A 116 -20.49 6.96 -0.51
N ARG A 117 -20.28 7.91 0.41
CA ARG A 117 -20.99 8.00 1.71
C ARG A 117 -20.94 6.75 2.62
N MET A 118 -20.05 5.78 2.40
CA MET A 118 -19.93 4.62 3.31
C MET A 118 -19.46 4.99 4.72
N CYS A 119 -18.71 6.09 4.82
CA CYS A 119 -18.11 6.56 6.07
C CYS A 119 -19.05 7.40 6.96
N LEU A 120 -20.37 7.28 6.79
CA LEU A 120 -21.33 8.05 7.57
C LEU A 120 -21.25 7.68 9.06
N VAL A 121 -21.15 8.70 9.90
CA VAL A 121 -21.14 8.58 11.37
C VAL A 121 -22.10 9.60 11.98
N GLU A 122 -22.54 9.32 13.20
CA GLU A 122 -23.38 10.25 13.96
C GLU A 122 -22.49 11.19 14.76
N VAL A 123 -22.71 12.49 14.64
CA VAL A 123 -22.05 13.51 15.46
C VAL A 123 -23.11 14.19 16.32
N GLU A 124 -22.80 14.37 17.61
CA GLU A 124 -23.72 15.04 18.53
C GLU A 124 -24.09 16.44 18.01
N LYS A 125 -25.38 16.79 18.10
CA LYS A 125 -25.95 18.05 17.59
C LYS A 125 -25.96 18.20 16.06
N SER A 126 -25.65 17.14 15.29
CA SER A 126 -25.91 17.11 13.85
C SER A 126 -27.24 16.42 13.55
N PRO A 127 -28.15 17.03 12.76
CA PRO A 127 -29.46 16.45 12.48
C PRO A 127 -29.42 15.27 11.49
N LYS A 128 -28.28 15.05 10.82
CA LYS A 128 -28.07 13.99 9.84
C LYS A 128 -26.70 13.36 10.04
N PRO A 129 -26.50 12.07 9.69
CA PRO A 129 -25.19 11.46 9.66
C PRO A 129 -24.24 12.26 8.76
N VAL A 130 -23.02 12.50 9.25
CA VAL A 130 -22.01 13.29 8.55
C VAL A 130 -21.01 12.37 7.87
N ALA A 131 -20.51 12.77 6.71
CA ALA A 131 -19.44 12.02 6.05
C ALA A 131 -18.11 12.28 6.76
N SER A 132 -17.64 11.29 7.52
CA SER A 132 -16.45 11.43 8.37
C SER A 132 -15.19 11.78 7.57
N CYS A 133 -15.09 11.33 6.32
CA CYS A 133 -13.92 11.59 5.48
C CYS A 133 -13.73 13.05 5.06
N ALA A 134 -14.78 13.88 5.15
CA ALA A 134 -14.77 15.28 4.70
C ALA A 134 -15.07 16.27 5.82
N MET A 135 -15.77 15.84 6.87
CA MET A 135 -16.05 16.70 8.01
C MET A 135 -14.76 16.94 8.80
N PRO A 136 -14.29 18.19 8.95
CA PRO A 136 -13.19 18.51 9.85
C PRO A 136 -13.63 18.27 11.30
N ALA A 137 -12.73 17.70 12.10
CA ALA A 137 -12.97 17.48 13.51
C ALA A 137 -12.89 18.81 14.28
N LEU A 138 -13.95 19.14 15.03
CA LEU A 138 -14.03 20.37 15.82
C LEU A 138 -13.77 20.09 17.30
N PRO A 139 -13.23 21.05 18.08
CA PRO A 139 -13.01 20.89 19.51
C PRO A 139 -14.29 20.51 20.26
N GLY A 140 -14.21 19.47 21.10
CA GLY A 140 -15.34 18.95 21.88
C GLY A 140 -16.39 18.22 21.05
N MET A 141 -16.13 17.94 19.76
CA MET A 141 -17.04 17.16 18.92
C MET A 141 -17.13 15.73 19.47
N LYS A 142 -18.36 15.24 19.65
CA LYS A 142 -18.63 13.87 20.06
C LYS A 142 -19.11 13.07 18.86
N ILE A 143 -18.28 12.13 18.45
CA ILE A 143 -18.45 11.25 17.31
C ILE A 143 -18.90 9.90 17.86
N LYS A 144 -20.02 9.39 17.37
CA LYS A 144 -20.56 8.08 17.71
C LYS A 144 -20.58 7.22 16.47
N THR A 145 -19.80 6.15 16.48
CA THR A 145 -19.49 5.36 15.28
C THR A 145 -20.35 4.11 15.15
N ASP A 146 -20.97 3.65 16.24
CA ASP A 146 -21.67 2.36 16.37
C ASP A 146 -23.17 2.51 16.69
N THR A 147 -23.71 3.73 16.62
CA THR A 147 -25.13 4.00 16.88
C THR A 147 -26.03 3.30 15.85
N PRO A 148 -27.30 3.02 16.19
CA PRO A 148 -28.25 2.45 15.24
C PRO A 148 -28.40 3.30 13.97
N VAL A 149 -28.29 4.63 14.08
CA VAL A 149 -28.38 5.55 12.94
C VAL A 149 -27.16 5.39 12.03
N ALA A 150 -25.94 5.34 12.60
CA ALA A 150 -24.71 5.16 11.83
C ALA A 150 -24.69 3.79 11.12
N LYS A 151 -25.06 2.71 11.84
CA LYS A 151 -25.18 1.36 11.27
C LYS A 151 -26.21 1.32 10.16
N LYS A 152 -27.39 1.92 10.37
CA LYS A 152 -28.43 1.93 9.35
C LYS A 152 -28.03 2.70 8.09
N ALA A 153 -27.29 3.79 8.25
CA ALA A 153 -26.74 4.55 7.13
C ALA A 153 -25.74 3.71 6.31
N ARG A 154 -24.87 2.94 6.98
CA ARG A 154 -23.91 2.03 6.31
C ARG A 154 -24.60 0.91 5.56
N GLU A 155 -25.58 0.25 6.18
CA GLU A 155 -26.42 -0.76 5.52
C GLU A 155 -27.09 -0.20 4.26
N GLY A 156 -27.69 0.99 4.36
CA GLY A 156 -28.37 1.63 3.23
C GLY A 156 -27.42 1.95 2.08
N VAL A 157 -26.23 2.49 2.38
CA VAL A 157 -25.20 2.77 1.37
C VAL A 157 -24.70 1.49 0.72
N MET A 158 -24.42 0.46 1.51
CA MET A 158 -23.98 -0.84 0.98
C MET A 158 -25.03 -1.45 0.05
N GLU A 159 -26.31 -1.35 0.42
CA GLU A 159 -27.40 -1.82 -0.43
C GLU A 159 -27.44 -1.07 -1.77
N PHE A 160 -27.26 0.25 -1.79
CA PHE A 160 -27.19 1.02 -3.04
C PHE A 160 -25.98 0.65 -3.90
N LEU A 161 -24.82 0.37 -3.27
CA LEU A 161 -23.63 -0.07 -3.99
C LEU A 161 -23.86 -1.45 -4.64
N LEU A 162 -24.47 -2.38 -3.91
CA LEU A 162 -24.77 -3.73 -4.39
C LEU A 162 -25.99 -3.81 -5.33
N MET A 163 -26.85 -2.78 -5.32
CA MET A 163 -28.05 -2.69 -6.15
C MET A 163 -27.74 -2.92 -7.63
N ASN A 164 -26.79 -2.16 -8.16
CA ASN A 164 -26.38 -2.22 -9.57
C ASN A 164 -25.05 -2.96 -9.81
N HIS A 165 -24.43 -3.50 -8.75
CA HIS A 165 -23.20 -4.30 -8.88
C HIS A 165 -23.51 -5.72 -9.41
N PRO A 166 -22.70 -6.26 -10.35
CA PRO A 166 -22.91 -7.59 -10.92
C PRO A 166 -22.55 -8.69 -9.92
N LEU A 167 -23.12 -9.88 -10.11
CA LEU A 167 -22.83 -11.07 -9.30
C LEU A 167 -21.57 -11.80 -9.80
N ASP A 168 -20.50 -11.04 -9.96
CA ASP A 168 -19.27 -11.49 -10.61
C ASP A 168 -18.22 -12.03 -9.63
N CYS A 169 -18.50 -12.04 -8.32
CA CYS A 169 -17.52 -12.41 -7.29
C CYS A 169 -16.74 -13.71 -7.60
N PRO A 170 -17.36 -14.81 -8.12
CA PRO A 170 -16.63 -16.03 -8.45
C PRO A 170 -15.60 -15.87 -9.58
N ILE A 171 -15.88 -14.99 -10.55
CA ILE A 171 -14.99 -14.71 -11.69
C ILE A 171 -14.21 -13.40 -11.53
N CYS A 172 -14.30 -12.77 -10.36
CA CYS A 172 -13.62 -11.53 -10.05
C CYS A 172 -12.20 -11.85 -9.55
N ASP A 173 -11.16 -11.27 -10.13
CA ASP A 173 -9.77 -11.52 -9.71
C ASP A 173 -9.52 -11.07 -8.26
N GLN A 174 -10.10 -9.93 -7.86
CA GLN A 174 -10.06 -9.40 -6.48
C GLN A 174 -11.02 -10.12 -5.51
N GLY A 175 -11.71 -11.18 -5.93
CA GLY A 175 -12.53 -11.98 -5.02
C GLY A 175 -11.67 -12.55 -3.88
N GLY A 176 -12.01 -12.21 -2.63
CA GLY A 176 -11.23 -12.54 -1.43
C GLY A 176 -10.24 -11.46 -0.95
N GLU A 177 -10.13 -10.33 -1.63
CA GLU A 177 -9.39 -9.12 -1.20
C GLU A 177 -10.13 -7.83 -1.61
N CYS A 178 -11.46 -7.90 -1.69
CA CYS A 178 -12.30 -6.84 -2.20
C CYS A 178 -12.90 -6.05 -1.03
N ASP A 179 -12.60 -4.75 -0.93
CA ASP A 179 -13.19 -3.88 0.09
C ASP A 179 -14.72 -3.97 0.10
N LEU A 180 -15.35 -4.07 -1.09
CA LEU A 180 -16.81 -4.15 -1.19
C LEU A 180 -17.36 -5.47 -0.64
N GLN A 181 -16.64 -6.57 -0.84
CA GLN A 181 -17.02 -7.87 -0.30
C GLN A 181 -16.88 -7.87 1.24
N ASP A 182 -15.74 -7.40 1.74
CA ASP A 182 -15.41 -7.45 3.15
C ASP A 182 -16.29 -6.49 3.96
N GLN A 183 -16.49 -5.27 3.47
CA GLN A 183 -17.36 -4.29 4.12
C GLN A 183 -18.84 -4.67 4.00
N SER A 184 -19.26 -5.37 2.94
CA SER A 184 -20.61 -5.92 2.85
C SER A 184 -20.83 -6.98 3.92
N MET A 185 -19.87 -7.89 4.10
CA MET A 185 -19.94 -8.93 5.13
C MET A 185 -19.89 -8.35 6.55
N ALA A 186 -19.09 -7.29 6.78
CA ALA A 186 -18.88 -6.72 8.11
C ALA A 186 -19.92 -5.67 8.53
N PHE A 187 -20.37 -4.82 7.60
CA PHE A 187 -21.22 -3.65 7.89
C PHE A 187 -22.50 -3.58 7.04
N GLY A 188 -22.60 -4.40 5.99
CA GLY A 188 -23.78 -4.46 5.12
C GLY A 188 -24.93 -5.26 5.72
N SER A 189 -26.08 -5.21 5.05
CA SER A 189 -27.20 -6.12 5.34
C SER A 189 -26.91 -7.52 4.79
N ASP A 190 -27.51 -8.55 5.39
CA ASP A 190 -27.35 -9.95 4.97
C ASP A 190 -28.06 -10.25 3.63
N ARG A 191 -29.05 -9.43 3.23
CA ARG A 191 -29.89 -9.61 2.05
C ARG A 191 -30.03 -8.31 1.28
N GLY A 192 -30.17 -8.42 -0.04
CA GLY A 192 -30.55 -7.32 -0.93
C GLY A 192 -32.04 -7.38 -1.30
N ARG A 193 -32.70 -6.22 -1.36
CA ARG A 193 -34.12 -6.12 -1.76
C ARG A 193 -34.33 -5.98 -3.27
N PHE A 194 -33.30 -5.57 -4.00
CA PHE A 194 -33.36 -5.26 -5.42
C PHE A 194 -33.37 -6.53 -6.28
N THR A 195 -34.44 -6.72 -7.06
CA THR A 195 -34.63 -7.87 -7.96
C THR A 195 -34.87 -7.46 -9.41
N GLU A 196 -34.68 -6.19 -9.74
CA GLU A 196 -34.90 -5.66 -11.09
C GLU A 196 -33.64 -5.79 -11.95
N ILE A 197 -33.70 -5.22 -13.17
CA ILE A 197 -32.59 -5.25 -14.12
C ILE A 197 -31.47 -4.32 -13.64
N LYS A 198 -30.30 -4.92 -13.39
CA LYS A 198 -29.07 -4.18 -13.10
C LYS A 198 -28.54 -3.52 -14.37
N ARG A 199 -27.94 -2.33 -14.23
CA ARG A 199 -27.19 -1.74 -15.35
C ARG A 199 -25.96 -2.57 -15.68
N SER A 200 -25.53 -2.50 -16.94
CA SER A 200 -24.27 -3.06 -17.42
C SER A 200 -23.49 -1.99 -18.17
N VAL A 201 -22.17 -2.01 -18.05
CA VAL A 201 -21.27 -1.03 -18.66
C VAL A 201 -20.23 -1.78 -19.49
N VAL A 202 -19.98 -1.30 -20.71
CA VAL A 202 -18.98 -1.89 -21.61
C VAL A 202 -17.56 -1.74 -21.05
N ASP A 203 -16.69 -2.69 -21.31
CA ASP A 203 -15.31 -2.68 -20.84
C ASP A 203 -14.44 -1.79 -21.72
N LYS A 204 -13.58 -0.97 -21.09
CA LYS A 204 -12.73 0.02 -21.77
C LYS A 204 -11.30 -0.48 -21.89
N ASN A 205 -10.67 -0.33 -23.05
CA ASN A 205 -9.30 -0.75 -23.22
C ASN A 205 -8.30 0.27 -22.65
N LEU A 206 -7.79 0.04 -21.43
CA LEU A 206 -6.77 0.89 -20.79
C LEU A 206 -5.32 0.45 -21.05
N GLY A 207 -5.11 -0.50 -21.97
CA GLY A 207 -3.78 -1.01 -22.33
C GLY A 207 -3.49 -2.42 -21.82
N PRO A 208 -2.23 -2.90 -21.94
CA PRO A 208 -1.88 -4.30 -21.67
C PRO A 208 -1.71 -4.63 -20.18
N LEU A 209 -1.61 -3.62 -19.31
CA LEU A 209 -1.31 -3.81 -17.88
C LEU A 209 -2.59 -3.92 -17.03
N VAL A 210 -3.55 -3.03 -17.25
CA VAL A 210 -4.79 -2.95 -16.46
C VAL A 210 -5.94 -3.57 -17.24
N LYS A 211 -6.53 -4.63 -16.69
CA LYS A 211 -7.77 -5.23 -17.16
C LYS A 211 -8.94 -4.51 -16.51
N THR A 212 -9.91 -4.15 -17.34
CA THR A 212 -11.08 -3.38 -16.94
C THR A 212 -12.32 -4.26 -16.99
N VAL A 213 -13.15 -4.19 -15.97
CA VAL A 213 -14.52 -4.71 -15.96
C VAL A 213 -15.42 -3.64 -15.36
N MET A 214 -15.94 -2.76 -16.20
CA MET A 214 -16.53 -1.51 -15.72
C MET A 214 -17.91 -1.68 -15.11
N THR A 215 -18.58 -2.80 -15.41
CA THR A 215 -19.83 -3.17 -14.73
C THR A 215 -19.63 -3.35 -13.22
N ARG A 216 -18.43 -3.74 -12.76
CA ARG A 216 -18.10 -3.87 -11.32
C ARG A 216 -17.77 -2.53 -10.66
N CYS A 217 -17.48 -1.49 -11.44
CA CYS A 217 -17.07 -0.20 -10.89
C CYS A 217 -18.22 0.46 -10.11
N ILE A 218 -17.92 0.95 -8.92
CA ILE A 218 -18.86 1.70 -8.06
C ILE A 218 -18.70 3.22 -8.17
N GLN A 219 -17.97 3.70 -9.19
CA GLN A 219 -17.77 5.13 -9.51
C GLN A 219 -17.28 5.97 -8.32
N CYS A 220 -16.43 5.38 -7.47
CA CYS A 220 -15.84 6.06 -6.31
C CYS A 220 -14.80 7.15 -6.67
N THR A 221 -14.49 7.29 -7.96
CA THR A 221 -13.53 8.25 -8.57
C THR A 221 -12.11 8.21 -8.00
N ARG A 222 -11.73 7.13 -7.31
CA ARG A 222 -10.40 6.98 -6.69
C ARG A 222 -9.29 6.88 -7.75
N CYS A 223 -9.49 6.09 -8.80
CA CYS A 223 -8.56 5.97 -9.93
C CYS A 223 -8.43 7.27 -10.76
N VAL A 224 -9.54 7.98 -10.99
CA VAL A 224 -9.54 9.28 -11.69
C VAL A 224 -8.71 10.30 -10.90
N ARG A 225 -8.91 10.40 -9.58
CA ARG A 225 -8.11 11.27 -8.72
C ARG A 225 -6.64 10.85 -8.70
N PHE A 226 -6.35 9.55 -8.63
CA PHE A 226 -4.97 9.07 -8.71
C PHE A 226 -4.28 9.47 -10.02
N ALA A 227 -4.95 9.24 -11.16
CA ALA A 227 -4.42 9.56 -12.47
C ALA A 227 -4.10 11.06 -12.59
N THR A 228 -5.02 11.93 -12.14
CA THR A 228 -4.83 13.38 -12.16
C THR A 228 -3.81 13.88 -11.14
N GLU A 229 -3.80 13.34 -9.93
CA GLU A 229 -3.05 13.91 -8.79
C GLU A 229 -1.66 13.33 -8.64
N ILE A 230 -1.50 12.00 -8.71
CA ILE A 230 -0.24 11.30 -8.41
C ILE A 230 0.46 10.84 -9.68
N ALA A 231 -0.26 10.15 -10.57
CA ALA A 231 0.33 9.77 -11.86
C ALA A 231 0.54 11.01 -12.74
N GLY A 232 -0.28 12.05 -12.58
CA GLY A 232 -0.20 13.28 -13.35
C GLY A 232 -0.49 13.15 -14.83
N VAL A 233 -1.24 12.12 -15.19
CA VAL A 233 -1.73 11.88 -16.54
C VAL A 233 -3.25 11.95 -16.47
N GLN A 234 -3.83 12.99 -17.07
CA GLN A 234 -5.27 13.29 -17.02
C GLN A 234 -6.06 12.48 -18.06
N ASP A 235 -5.81 11.17 -18.13
CA ASP A 235 -6.44 10.29 -19.12
C ASP A 235 -7.77 9.72 -18.63
N LEU A 236 -7.88 9.44 -17.33
CA LEU A 236 -9.09 8.90 -16.74
C LEU A 236 -10.06 10.03 -16.35
N GLY A 237 -11.32 9.88 -16.75
CA GLY A 237 -12.40 10.78 -16.36
C GLY A 237 -13.66 10.03 -15.92
N MET A 238 -14.62 10.79 -15.40
CA MET A 238 -15.99 10.34 -15.16
C MET A 238 -16.87 10.89 -16.27
N LEU A 239 -17.36 10.00 -17.13
CA LEU A 239 -18.13 10.32 -18.32
C LEU A 239 -19.63 10.09 -18.03
N GLY A 240 -20.48 10.96 -18.56
CA GLY A 240 -21.93 10.87 -18.35
C GLY A 240 -22.39 11.40 -16.99
N ARG A 241 -23.60 11.00 -16.57
CA ARG A 241 -24.23 11.43 -15.31
C ARG A 241 -25.24 10.39 -14.80
N GLY A 242 -25.43 10.32 -13.49
CA GLY A 242 -26.38 9.41 -12.85
C GLY A 242 -25.95 7.95 -12.97
N SER A 243 -26.90 7.01 -13.04
CA SER A 243 -26.57 5.58 -13.17
C SER A 243 -25.82 5.23 -14.47
N GLY A 244 -25.84 6.11 -15.47
CA GLY A 244 -25.06 5.97 -16.71
C GLY A 244 -23.62 6.47 -16.61
N GLU A 245 -23.10 6.75 -15.40
CA GLU A 245 -21.71 7.17 -15.21
C GLU A 245 -20.72 6.05 -15.51
N GLU A 246 -19.74 6.38 -16.34
CA GLU A 246 -18.67 5.47 -16.76
C GLU A 246 -17.31 6.07 -16.41
N ILE A 247 -16.44 5.26 -15.81
CA ILE A 247 -15.05 5.64 -15.55
C ILE A 247 -14.19 5.09 -16.67
N GLY A 248 -13.36 5.94 -17.28
CA GLY A 248 -12.47 5.54 -18.35
C GLY A 248 -11.94 6.72 -19.15
N THR A 249 -11.28 6.42 -20.25
CA THR A 249 -10.90 7.40 -21.27
C THR A 249 -12.10 7.60 -22.21
N TYR A 250 -12.38 8.85 -22.61
CA TYR A 250 -13.48 9.13 -23.54
C TYR A 250 -13.23 8.53 -24.93
N VAL A 251 -12.00 8.67 -25.41
CA VAL A 251 -11.50 7.98 -26.60
C VAL A 251 -10.76 6.71 -26.19
N GLU A 252 -10.61 5.75 -27.10
CA GLU A 252 -9.77 4.58 -26.84
C GLU A 252 -8.30 5.03 -26.77
N LYS A 253 -7.83 5.25 -25.54
CA LYS A 253 -6.47 5.69 -25.23
C LYS A 253 -5.90 4.78 -24.15
N LEU A 254 -4.70 4.29 -24.39
CA LEU A 254 -3.97 3.49 -23.40
C LEU A 254 -3.40 4.42 -22.33
N MET A 255 -3.35 3.96 -21.08
CA MET A 255 -2.63 4.69 -20.04
C MET A 255 -1.13 4.58 -20.31
N THR A 256 -0.50 5.69 -20.67
CA THR A 256 0.95 5.76 -20.98
C THR A 256 1.81 6.16 -19.77
N SER A 257 1.23 6.23 -18.57
CA SER A 257 1.95 6.54 -17.34
C SER A 257 2.74 5.35 -16.81
N GLU A 258 3.92 5.63 -16.27
CA GLU A 258 4.81 4.69 -15.59
C GLU A 258 4.30 4.19 -14.23
N LEU A 259 3.29 4.85 -13.66
CA LEU A 259 2.66 4.51 -12.37
C LEU A 259 1.23 3.99 -12.54
N SER A 260 0.83 3.65 -13.77
CA SER A 260 -0.56 3.38 -14.12
C SER A 260 -1.13 2.13 -13.43
N GLY A 261 -0.30 1.12 -13.17
CA GLY A 261 -0.68 -0.13 -12.52
C GLY A 261 -1.07 0.02 -11.05
N ASN A 262 -0.69 1.11 -10.38
CA ASN A 262 -1.16 1.36 -9.00
C ASN A 262 -2.66 1.63 -8.92
N VAL A 263 -3.34 1.95 -10.03
CA VAL A 263 -4.81 2.07 -10.04
C VAL A 263 -5.51 0.77 -9.66
N ILE A 264 -4.81 -0.37 -9.77
CA ILE A 264 -5.31 -1.70 -9.39
C ILE A 264 -5.46 -1.77 -7.87
N ASP A 265 -4.40 -1.43 -7.13
CA ASP A 265 -4.43 -1.48 -5.65
C ASP A 265 -5.34 -0.41 -5.07
N ILE A 266 -5.43 0.73 -5.75
CA ILE A 266 -6.33 1.81 -5.39
C ILE A 266 -7.78 1.38 -5.59
N CYS A 267 -8.08 0.49 -6.53
CA CYS A 267 -9.47 0.10 -6.82
C CYS A 267 -10.05 -0.69 -5.65
N PRO A 268 -11.11 -0.19 -4.97
CA PRO A 268 -11.73 -0.94 -3.87
C PRO A 268 -12.56 -2.14 -4.34
N VAL A 269 -12.67 -2.34 -5.66
CA VAL A 269 -13.49 -3.35 -6.32
C VAL A 269 -12.75 -3.91 -7.52
N GLY A 270 -13.09 -5.13 -7.93
CA GLY A 270 -12.48 -5.82 -9.09
C GLY A 270 -12.79 -5.27 -10.47
N ALA A 271 -12.97 -3.96 -10.58
CA ALA A 271 -13.18 -3.25 -11.84
C ALA A 271 -11.85 -2.93 -12.55
N LEU A 272 -10.78 -2.64 -11.81
CA LEU A 272 -9.44 -2.44 -12.35
C LEU A 272 -8.53 -3.50 -11.74
N THR A 273 -8.12 -4.47 -12.55
CA THR A 273 -7.34 -5.64 -12.11
C THR A 273 -6.08 -5.79 -12.95
N SER A 274 -5.09 -6.52 -12.46
CA SER A 274 -3.86 -6.78 -13.22
C SER A 274 -4.15 -7.75 -14.37
N LYS A 275 -3.97 -7.31 -15.62
CA LYS A 275 -4.14 -8.15 -16.80
C LYS A 275 -3.08 -9.27 -16.86
N PRO A 276 -1.79 -9.02 -16.54
CA PRO A 276 -0.80 -10.10 -16.46
C PRO A 276 -1.07 -11.13 -15.34
N PHE A 277 -1.75 -10.75 -14.26
CA PHE A 277 -2.10 -11.67 -13.16
C PHE A 277 -3.46 -12.35 -13.33
N ALA A 278 -4.28 -11.87 -14.27
CA ALA A 278 -5.68 -12.29 -14.43
C ALA A 278 -5.84 -13.83 -14.40
N PHE A 279 -6.67 -14.31 -13.48
CA PHE A 279 -7.06 -15.70 -13.28
C PHE A 279 -5.93 -16.69 -12.97
N LYS A 280 -4.72 -16.24 -12.60
CA LYS A 280 -3.60 -17.14 -12.30
C LYS A 280 -3.64 -17.73 -10.89
N ALA A 281 -4.14 -16.99 -9.91
CA ALA A 281 -4.25 -17.39 -8.50
C ALA A 281 -5.37 -16.64 -7.77
N ARG A 282 -5.65 -17.04 -6.52
CA ARG A 282 -6.57 -16.36 -5.60
C ARG A 282 -5.84 -15.80 -4.39
N ASN A 283 -6.40 -14.77 -3.76
CA ASN A 283 -5.73 -14.07 -2.65
C ASN A 283 -5.32 -15.02 -1.51
N TRP A 284 -6.20 -15.93 -1.09
CA TRP A 284 -5.93 -16.87 0.01
C TRP A 284 -4.91 -17.98 -0.32
N GLU A 285 -4.54 -18.16 -1.59
CA GLU A 285 -3.52 -19.14 -1.99
C GLU A 285 -2.09 -18.58 -1.89
N LEU A 286 -1.96 -17.26 -1.81
CA LEU A 286 -0.70 -16.56 -1.98
C LEU A 286 0.03 -16.43 -0.64
N LYS A 287 1.31 -16.80 -0.62
CA LYS A 287 2.21 -16.48 0.48
C LYS A 287 2.88 -15.13 0.19
N GLY A 288 2.53 -14.13 0.99
CA GLY A 288 3.16 -12.81 0.97
C GLY A 288 4.51 -12.82 1.68
N THR A 289 5.57 -12.45 0.98
CA THR A 289 6.91 -12.25 1.54
C THR A 289 7.31 -10.79 1.37
N GLU A 290 7.62 -10.10 2.46
CA GLU A 290 8.08 -8.71 2.42
C GLU A 290 9.52 -8.65 1.88
N SER A 291 9.73 -7.80 0.86
CA SER A 291 11.02 -7.67 0.17
C SER A 291 11.21 -6.24 -0.33
N ILE A 292 12.33 -5.98 -1.00
CA ILE A 292 12.68 -4.70 -1.62
C ILE A 292 12.82 -4.91 -3.13
N ASP A 293 12.42 -3.89 -3.91
CA ASP A 293 12.63 -3.87 -5.34
C ASP A 293 14.06 -3.47 -5.71
N VAL A 294 14.54 -4.02 -6.82
CA VAL A 294 15.88 -3.76 -7.38
C VAL A 294 15.81 -3.28 -8.84
N THR A 295 14.61 -3.07 -9.41
CA THR A 295 14.47 -2.65 -10.82
C THR A 295 14.90 -1.20 -11.08
N ASP A 296 14.87 -0.36 -10.05
CA ASP A 296 15.37 1.00 -10.04
C ASP A 296 16.18 1.29 -8.76
N ALA A 297 16.92 2.40 -8.75
CA ALA A 297 17.78 2.78 -7.62
C ALA A 297 17.00 3.35 -6.42
N VAL A 298 15.67 3.42 -6.50
CA VAL A 298 14.81 3.90 -5.41
C VAL A 298 14.78 2.89 -4.26
N GLY A 299 14.79 1.59 -4.58
CA GLY A 299 14.64 0.53 -3.57
C GLY A 299 13.24 0.52 -2.97
N SER A 300 12.21 0.52 -3.81
CA SER A 300 10.81 0.57 -3.35
C SER A 300 10.43 -0.66 -2.52
N ASN A 301 9.68 -0.47 -1.44
CA ASN A 301 9.24 -1.57 -0.60
C ASN A 301 8.11 -2.37 -1.27
N ILE A 302 8.27 -3.69 -1.33
CA ILE A 302 7.33 -4.59 -2.01
C ILE A 302 6.93 -5.78 -1.14
N ARG A 303 5.82 -6.39 -1.52
CA ARG A 303 5.36 -7.70 -1.08
C ARG A 303 5.31 -8.62 -2.29
N ILE A 304 6.09 -9.69 -2.23
CA ILE A 304 6.14 -10.73 -3.26
C ILE A 304 5.12 -11.78 -2.89
N ASP A 305 4.05 -11.89 -3.68
CA ASP A 305 3.01 -12.88 -3.49
C ASP A 305 3.32 -14.09 -4.38
N SER A 306 3.72 -15.18 -3.72
CA SER A 306 4.18 -16.42 -4.38
C SER A 306 3.21 -17.58 -4.14
N ARG A 307 3.15 -18.51 -5.09
CA ARG A 307 2.43 -19.78 -4.95
C ARG A 307 3.37 -20.93 -5.32
N GLY A 308 3.84 -21.65 -4.31
CA GLY A 308 4.88 -22.66 -4.50
C GLY A 308 6.18 -22.03 -5.00
N PRO A 309 6.76 -22.50 -6.12
CA PRO A 309 8.03 -21.99 -6.63
C PRO A 309 7.91 -20.73 -7.52
N GLU A 310 6.70 -20.36 -7.97
CA GLU A 310 6.49 -19.23 -8.89
C GLU A 310 6.01 -17.98 -8.14
N VAL A 311 6.56 -16.83 -8.55
CA VAL A 311 6.06 -15.51 -8.15
C VAL A 311 4.85 -15.16 -9.02
N MET A 312 3.69 -14.99 -8.38
CA MET A 312 2.43 -14.77 -9.08
C MET A 312 2.14 -13.30 -9.32
N ARG A 313 2.41 -12.44 -8.33
CA ARG A 313 2.30 -10.98 -8.42
C ARG A 313 3.23 -10.27 -7.43
N ILE A 314 3.46 -9.00 -7.68
CA ILE A 314 4.19 -8.09 -6.78
C ILE A 314 3.26 -6.93 -6.42
N LEU A 315 3.16 -6.63 -5.13
CA LEU A 315 2.39 -5.54 -4.57
C LEU A 315 3.29 -4.56 -3.82
N PRO A 316 2.91 -3.28 -3.69
CA PRO A 316 3.61 -2.33 -2.84
C PRO A 316 3.40 -2.66 -1.36
N ARG A 317 4.36 -2.26 -0.54
CA ARG A 317 4.24 -2.23 0.93
C ARG A 317 4.37 -0.79 1.41
N LEU A 318 3.59 -0.44 2.44
CA LEU A 318 3.61 0.88 3.04
C LEU A 318 5.02 1.24 3.56
N ASN A 319 5.62 2.29 2.99
CA ASN A 319 6.82 2.93 3.52
C ASN A 319 6.80 4.44 3.23
N GLU A 320 6.48 5.21 4.27
CA GLU A 320 6.39 6.68 4.20
C GLU A 320 7.65 7.37 3.72
N ASP A 321 8.82 6.78 3.95
CA ASP A 321 10.10 7.44 3.67
C ASP A 321 10.55 7.25 2.22
N ILE A 322 10.04 6.22 1.53
CA ILE A 322 10.41 5.86 0.16
C ILE A 322 9.19 6.01 -0.75
N ASN A 323 8.37 4.98 -0.84
CA ASN A 323 7.39 4.82 -1.92
C ASN A 323 5.93 5.07 -1.50
N GLU A 324 5.68 5.45 -0.24
CA GLU A 324 4.33 5.48 0.37
C GLU A 324 3.65 4.12 0.17
N GLU A 325 2.71 4.04 -0.76
CA GLU A 325 1.94 2.85 -1.12
C GLU A 325 2.07 2.54 -2.62
N TRP A 326 2.97 3.21 -3.34
CA TRP A 326 3.09 3.14 -4.79
C TRP A 326 4.32 2.36 -5.20
N ILE A 327 4.30 1.78 -6.41
CA ILE A 327 5.47 1.23 -7.07
C ILE A 327 5.40 1.53 -8.56
N SER A 328 6.53 1.46 -9.26
CA SER A 328 6.53 1.63 -10.72
C SER A 328 5.88 0.43 -11.41
N ASP A 329 5.38 0.64 -12.63
CA ASP A 329 4.87 -0.46 -13.48
C ASP A 329 6.00 -1.44 -13.85
N LYS A 330 7.25 -0.96 -13.92
CA LYS A 330 8.43 -1.80 -14.08
C LYS A 330 8.53 -2.79 -12.92
N THR A 331 8.51 -2.31 -11.68
CA THR A 331 8.52 -3.13 -10.46
C THR A 331 7.34 -4.09 -10.40
N ARG A 332 6.13 -3.60 -10.71
CA ARG A 332 4.89 -4.36 -10.56
C ARG A 332 4.82 -5.56 -11.50
N PHE A 333 5.33 -5.42 -12.72
CA PHE A 333 5.18 -6.42 -13.78
C PHE A 333 6.50 -7.12 -14.17
N CYS A 334 7.64 -6.81 -13.52
CA CYS A 334 8.93 -7.46 -13.81
C CYS A 334 8.96 -8.96 -13.45
N TYR A 335 8.05 -9.43 -12.60
CA TYR A 335 8.02 -10.83 -12.15
C TYR A 335 7.85 -11.85 -13.28
N ASP A 336 7.26 -11.46 -14.42
CA ASP A 336 7.17 -12.33 -15.60
C ASP A 336 8.56 -12.65 -16.19
N GLY A 337 9.54 -11.76 -15.99
CA GLY A 337 10.93 -11.99 -16.37
C GLY A 337 11.63 -13.04 -15.50
N LEU A 338 11.24 -13.17 -14.22
CA LEU A 338 11.90 -14.09 -13.28
C LEU A 338 11.73 -15.57 -13.63
N LYS A 339 10.77 -15.92 -14.48
CA LYS A 339 10.55 -17.30 -14.95
C LYS A 339 11.04 -17.55 -16.38
N ARG A 340 11.44 -16.50 -17.12
CA ARG A 340 11.82 -16.59 -18.54
C ARG A 340 13.33 -16.42 -18.67
N GLN A 341 13.94 -17.19 -19.58
CA GLN A 341 15.37 -17.09 -19.92
C GLN A 341 16.31 -17.13 -18.70
N ARG A 342 15.97 -17.96 -17.70
CA ARG A 342 16.80 -18.15 -16.50
C ARG A 342 18.02 -19.01 -16.83
N ILE A 343 19.16 -18.62 -16.29
CA ILE A 343 20.38 -19.43 -16.29
C ILE A 343 20.22 -20.44 -15.14
N ASN A 344 19.94 -21.70 -15.49
CA ASN A 344 19.73 -22.78 -14.51
C ASN A 344 21.01 -23.57 -14.23
N ASP A 345 21.82 -23.80 -15.27
CA ASP A 345 23.03 -24.60 -15.23
C ASP A 345 24.25 -23.77 -15.66
N PRO A 346 25.43 -23.99 -15.06
CA PRO A 346 26.66 -23.38 -15.54
C PRO A 346 27.06 -23.95 -16.91
N MET A 347 27.50 -23.07 -17.81
CA MET A 347 27.80 -23.43 -19.20
C MET A 347 29.18 -22.91 -19.61
N ILE A 348 29.97 -23.76 -20.28
CA ILE A 348 31.27 -23.40 -20.88
C ILE A 348 31.18 -23.46 -22.40
N ARG A 349 32.07 -22.76 -23.11
CA ARG A 349 32.14 -22.84 -24.57
C ARG A 349 32.91 -24.10 -24.99
N GLY A 350 32.31 -24.93 -25.83
CA GLY A 350 33.00 -26.05 -26.47
C GLY A 350 33.89 -25.60 -27.63
N ALA A 351 34.64 -26.55 -28.22
CA ALA A 351 35.48 -26.30 -29.40
C ALA A 351 34.67 -25.73 -30.60
N ASP A 352 33.39 -26.06 -30.69
CA ASP A 352 32.46 -25.58 -31.72
C ASP A 352 31.95 -24.15 -31.46
N GLY A 353 32.40 -23.49 -30.39
CA GLY A 353 31.98 -22.14 -29.99
C GLY A 353 30.60 -22.04 -29.32
N ARG A 354 29.85 -23.15 -29.23
CA ARG A 354 28.53 -23.24 -28.57
C ARG A 354 28.66 -23.53 -27.07
N PHE A 355 27.68 -23.10 -26.30
CA PHE A 355 27.60 -23.39 -24.86
C PHE A 355 27.21 -24.84 -24.59
N LYS A 356 27.93 -25.49 -23.68
CA LYS A 356 27.66 -26.83 -23.16
C LYS A 356 27.44 -26.74 -21.66
N ALA A 357 26.32 -27.28 -21.17
CA ALA A 357 26.04 -27.38 -19.75
C ALA A 357 27.01 -28.37 -19.09
N VAL A 358 27.62 -27.97 -17.98
CA VAL A 358 28.63 -28.75 -17.24
C VAL A 358 28.35 -28.72 -15.74
N SER A 359 29.11 -29.49 -14.96
CA SER A 359 28.99 -29.45 -13.51
C SER A 359 29.64 -28.18 -12.94
N TRP A 360 29.23 -27.78 -11.74
CA TRP A 360 29.85 -26.67 -11.01
C TRP A 360 31.36 -26.87 -10.81
N ARG A 361 31.81 -28.11 -10.60
CA ARG A 361 33.24 -28.43 -10.42
C ARG A 361 34.02 -28.10 -11.68
N ASP A 362 33.55 -28.54 -12.83
CA ASP A 362 34.25 -28.36 -14.11
C ASP A 362 34.27 -26.87 -14.49
N ALA A 363 33.13 -26.18 -14.34
CA ALA A 363 33.04 -24.75 -14.62
C ALA A 363 34.00 -23.92 -13.75
N LEU A 364 34.05 -24.18 -12.44
CA LEU A 364 34.92 -23.43 -11.54
C LEU A 364 36.41 -23.77 -11.72
N THR A 365 36.72 -25.01 -12.13
CA THR A 365 38.10 -25.42 -12.42
C THR A 365 38.62 -24.69 -13.65
N GLU A 366 37.84 -24.65 -14.73
CA GLU A 366 38.17 -23.90 -15.95
C GLU A 366 38.40 -22.40 -15.65
N VAL A 367 37.48 -21.78 -14.89
CA VAL A 367 37.61 -20.37 -14.48
C VAL A 367 38.89 -20.16 -13.67
N ALA A 368 39.22 -21.05 -12.74
CA ALA A 368 40.43 -20.95 -11.92
C ALA A 368 41.71 -21.15 -12.74
N GLU A 369 41.72 -22.03 -13.74
CA GLU A 369 42.85 -22.23 -14.64
C GLU A 369 43.11 -21.01 -15.51
N VAL A 370 42.06 -20.44 -16.12
CA VAL A 370 42.18 -19.22 -16.94
C VAL A 370 42.70 -18.05 -16.10
N ILE A 371 42.14 -17.85 -14.90
CA ILE A 371 42.55 -16.74 -14.02
C ILE A 371 44.03 -16.85 -13.60
N ARG A 372 44.57 -18.06 -13.44
CA ARG A 372 45.99 -18.27 -13.10
C ARG A 372 46.95 -18.02 -14.26
N GLN A 373 46.47 -18.14 -15.50
CA GLN A 373 47.28 -17.91 -16.70
C GLN A 373 47.34 -16.43 -17.11
N VAL A 374 46.36 -15.64 -16.66
CA VAL A 374 46.22 -14.21 -16.99
C VAL A 374 46.97 -13.35 -15.97
N LYS A 375 47.53 -12.23 -16.41
CA LYS A 375 48.20 -11.28 -15.52
C LYS A 375 47.18 -10.59 -14.61
N PRO A 376 47.51 -10.29 -13.34
CA PRO A 376 46.59 -9.62 -12.42
C PRO A 376 45.96 -8.34 -12.96
N GLU A 377 46.74 -7.53 -13.70
CA GLU A 377 46.31 -6.24 -14.26
C GLU A 377 45.20 -6.36 -15.31
N GLU A 378 45.12 -7.49 -16.01
CA GLU A 378 44.14 -7.75 -17.09
C GLU A 378 42.80 -8.25 -16.54
N ILE A 379 42.74 -8.64 -15.27
CA ILE A 379 41.53 -9.16 -14.64
C ILE A 379 40.63 -7.99 -14.27
N VAL A 380 39.40 -7.99 -14.79
CA VAL A 380 38.37 -6.98 -14.52
C VAL A 380 37.10 -7.65 -14.00
N GLY A 381 36.54 -7.11 -12.91
CA GLY A 381 35.23 -7.49 -12.40
C GLY A 381 34.17 -6.44 -12.67
N ILE A 382 33.26 -6.72 -13.59
CA ILE A 382 32.09 -5.86 -13.82
C ILE A 382 30.93 -6.42 -12.99
N ALA A 383 30.52 -5.68 -11.97
CA ALA A 383 29.32 -5.99 -11.20
C ALA A 383 28.07 -5.50 -11.96
N GLY A 384 27.11 -6.39 -12.16
CA GLY A 384 25.82 -6.03 -12.76
C GLY A 384 24.99 -5.17 -11.82
N LYS A 385 24.08 -4.35 -12.37
CA LYS A 385 23.24 -3.39 -11.60
C LYS A 385 22.35 -4.01 -10.54
N LEU A 386 22.04 -5.30 -10.67
CA LEU A 386 21.15 -6.06 -9.77
C LEU A 386 21.91 -6.88 -8.72
N SER A 387 23.24 -6.74 -8.63
CA SER A 387 24.06 -7.45 -7.66
C SER A 387 23.83 -6.89 -6.26
N ASP A 388 23.70 -7.75 -5.25
CA ASP A 388 23.61 -7.36 -3.85
C ASP A 388 24.98 -6.88 -3.31
N ALA A 389 24.96 -6.23 -2.15
CA ALA A 389 26.19 -5.70 -1.54
C ALA A 389 27.17 -6.83 -1.17
N GLU A 390 26.63 -7.97 -0.76
CA GLU A 390 27.34 -9.18 -0.36
C GLU A 390 28.12 -9.80 -1.52
N SER A 391 27.52 -9.96 -2.70
CA SER A 391 28.24 -10.47 -3.87
C SER A 391 29.24 -9.44 -4.40
N MET A 392 28.94 -8.15 -4.32
CA MET A 392 29.88 -7.09 -4.71
C MET A 392 31.13 -7.04 -3.82
N ILE A 393 30.97 -7.20 -2.49
CA ILE A 393 32.13 -7.27 -1.59
C ILE A 393 32.91 -8.56 -1.82
N ALA A 394 32.24 -9.69 -2.05
CA ALA A 394 32.91 -10.95 -2.36
C ALA A 394 33.73 -10.86 -3.67
N LEU A 395 33.18 -10.23 -4.72
CA LEU A 395 33.88 -10.00 -5.98
C LEU A 395 35.07 -9.06 -5.80
N LYS A 396 34.90 -7.96 -5.04
CA LYS A 396 35.97 -7.02 -4.73
C LYS A 396 37.11 -7.70 -3.97
N ASP A 397 36.80 -8.43 -2.90
CA ASP A 397 37.80 -9.14 -2.10
C ASP A 397 38.50 -10.24 -2.90
N PHE A 398 37.77 -10.93 -3.78
CA PHE A 398 38.32 -11.92 -4.69
C PHE A 398 39.37 -11.30 -5.62
N LEU A 399 39.06 -10.19 -6.28
CA LEU A 399 39.97 -9.52 -7.21
C LEU A 399 41.17 -8.90 -6.49
N ASN A 400 40.96 -8.29 -5.33
CA ASN A 400 42.03 -7.72 -4.51
C ASN A 400 43.06 -8.80 -4.13
N ARG A 401 42.60 -10.01 -3.78
CA ARG A 401 43.49 -11.15 -3.48
C ARG A 401 44.23 -11.68 -4.69
N MET A 402 43.64 -11.54 -5.89
CA MET A 402 44.30 -11.86 -7.15
C MET A 402 45.29 -10.78 -7.61
N GLY A 403 45.38 -9.65 -6.90
CA GLY A 403 46.28 -8.53 -7.23
C GLY A 403 45.68 -7.54 -8.23
N SER A 404 44.36 -7.57 -8.45
CA SER A 404 43.64 -6.60 -9.30
C SER A 404 42.77 -5.68 -8.44
N ASN A 405 42.78 -4.39 -8.77
CA ASN A 405 41.86 -3.39 -8.20
C ASN A 405 40.76 -2.97 -9.20
N ASN A 406 40.66 -3.64 -10.34
CA ASN A 406 39.77 -3.27 -11.44
C ASN A 406 38.36 -3.86 -11.24
N VAL A 407 37.62 -3.33 -10.27
CA VAL A 407 36.22 -3.68 -10.04
C VAL A 407 35.34 -2.43 -10.10
N TRP A 408 34.26 -2.48 -10.87
CA TRP A 408 33.28 -1.40 -10.95
C TRP A 408 31.88 -1.92 -11.27
N CYS A 409 30.88 -1.08 -11.00
CA CYS A 409 29.50 -1.34 -11.40
C CYS A 409 29.27 -0.89 -12.85
N GLU A 410 28.43 -1.62 -13.59
CA GLU A 410 28.08 -1.36 -15.00
C GLU A 410 27.70 0.11 -15.30
N GLY A 411 27.13 0.85 -14.33
CA GLY A 411 26.69 2.24 -14.50
C GLY A 411 27.71 3.34 -14.19
N SER A 412 28.75 3.07 -13.39
CA SER A 412 29.60 4.13 -12.81
C SER A 412 30.91 4.38 -13.56
N GLY A 413 31.28 3.48 -14.49
CA GLY A 413 32.59 3.53 -15.15
C GLY A 413 33.76 3.18 -14.21
N PRO A 414 35.02 3.32 -14.68
CA PRO A 414 36.20 2.82 -13.96
C PRO A 414 36.70 3.74 -12.83
N SER A 415 36.26 5.00 -12.74
CA SER A 415 36.73 5.94 -11.71
C SER A 415 35.65 6.91 -11.19
N PRO A 416 34.53 6.41 -10.64
CA PRO A 416 33.58 7.27 -9.94
C PRO A 416 34.24 7.84 -8.67
N ASN A 417 33.99 9.12 -8.38
CA ASN A 417 34.46 9.72 -7.14
C ASN A 417 33.57 9.28 -5.95
N ALA A 418 33.89 8.11 -5.39
CA ALA A 418 33.12 7.45 -4.34
C ALA A 418 33.67 7.65 -2.91
N ASP A 419 34.70 8.51 -2.73
CA ASP A 419 35.35 8.74 -1.44
C ASP A 419 34.38 9.31 -0.40
N LEU A 420 33.55 10.27 -0.84
CA LEU A 420 32.53 10.91 0.00
C LEU A 420 31.15 10.38 -0.37
N ARG A 421 30.45 9.77 0.60
CA ARG A 421 29.09 9.24 0.42
C ARG A 421 28.10 10.28 -0.10
N SER A 422 28.27 11.54 0.30
CA SER A 422 27.38 12.64 -0.11
C SER A 422 27.36 12.93 -1.61
N ARG A 423 28.31 12.40 -2.38
CA ARG A 423 28.42 12.65 -3.84
C ARG A 423 27.47 11.81 -4.69
N TYR A 424 27.07 10.64 -4.22
CA TYR A 424 26.24 9.69 -4.99
C TYR A 424 24.93 9.34 -4.28
N ILE A 425 24.69 9.84 -3.07
CA ILE A 425 23.41 9.68 -2.39
C ILE A 425 22.53 10.90 -2.64
N MET A 426 21.21 10.67 -2.62
CA MET A 426 20.25 11.75 -2.44
C MET A 426 20.34 12.25 -0.99
N ASN A 427 21.12 13.32 -0.77
CA ASN A 427 21.35 13.87 0.58
C ASN A 427 20.05 14.34 1.24
N SER A 428 19.14 14.90 0.43
CA SER A 428 17.73 15.03 0.80
C SER A 428 17.10 13.65 0.75
N THR A 429 16.63 13.14 1.89
CA THR A 429 15.79 11.93 1.92
C THR A 429 14.60 12.08 0.96
N ILE A 430 14.08 10.98 0.40
CA ILE A 430 12.94 11.01 -0.52
C ILE A 430 11.70 11.70 0.11
N SER A 431 11.41 11.43 1.38
CA SER A 431 10.38 12.17 2.14
C SER A 431 10.74 13.64 2.41
N GLY A 432 12.04 13.97 2.42
CA GLY A 432 12.56 15.33 2.59
C GLY A 432 12.26 16.25 1.40
N LEU A 433 11.95 15.68 0.23
CA LEU A 433 11.52 16.42 -0.95
C LEU A 433 10.19 17.15 -0.72
N GLU A 434 9.38 16.74 0.26
CA GLU A 434 8.12 17.42 0.60
C GLU A 434 8.34 18.79 1.25
N LYS A 435 9.54 19.07 1.75
CA LYS A 435 9.91 20.36 2.37
C LYS A 435 10.59 21.31 1.38
N ALA A 436 10.91 20.85 0.17
CA ALA A 436 11.60 21.64 -0.82
C ALA A 436 10.64 22.60 -1.52
N ASP A 437 11.08 23.84 -1.70
CA ASP A 437 10.28 24.87 -2.35
C ASP A 437 10.65 25.04 -3.84
N VAL A 438 11.90 24.74 -4.18
CA VAL A 438 12.44 24.82 -5.55
C VAL A 438 13.29 23.60 -5.83
N PHE A 439 13.04 22.98 -6.98
CA PHE A 439 13.80 21.86 -7.51
C PHE A 439 14.61 22.31 -8.72
N LEU A 440 15.89 21.92 -8.79
CA LEU A 440 16.65 21.93 -10.03
C LEU A 440 17.01 20.51 -10.42
N LEU A 441 16.51 20.08 -11.58
CA LEU A 441 16.81 18.79 -12.19
C LEU A 441 17.89 19.00 -13.25
N VAL A 442 19.03 18.31 -13.11
CA VAL A 442 20.18 18.45 -14.02
C VAL A 442 20.46 17.12 -14.69
N GLY A 443 20.23 17.05 -16.00
CA GLY A 443 20.51 15.91 -16.87
C GLY A 443 19.73 14.64 -16.55
N THR A 444 18.89 14.65 -15.51
CA THR A 444 18.12 13.50 -15.04
C THR A 444 16.67 13.57 -15.49
N GLN A 445 16.14 12.41 -15.88
CA GLN A 445 14.72 12.24 -16.14
C GLN A 445 14.11 11.36 -15.03
N PRO A 446 13.76 11.95 -13.86
CA PRO A 446 13.29 11.20 -12.69
C PRO A 446 12.04 10.36 -12.99
N ARG A 447 11.21 10.78 -13.94
CA ARG A 447 10.04 10.01 -14.38
C ARG A 447 10.41 8.61 -14.91
N VAL A 448 11.55 8.47 -15.58
CA VAL A 448 11.98 7.23 -16.24
C VAL A 448 12.93 6.43 -15.35
N GLU A 449 13.88 7.12 -14.73
CA GLU A 449 14.97 6.53 -13.93
C GLU A 449 14.48 6.10 -12.54
N ALA A 450 13.78 6.99 -11.83
CA ALA A 450 13.41 6.85 -10.43
C ALA A 450 11.96 7.31 -10.19
N ALA A 451 10.99 6.53 -10.67
CA ALA A 451 9.58 6.96 -10.77
C ALA A 451 8.95 7.39 -9.43
N MET A 452 9.37 6.81 -8.31
CA MET A 452 8.89 7.22 -6.98
C MET A 452 9.45 8.58 -6.54
N VAL A 453 10.70 8.91 -6.90
CA VAL A 453 11.25 10.24 -6.67
C VAL A 453 10.44 11.27 -7.45
N ASN A 454 10.10 10.96 -8.71
CA ASN A 454 9.21 11.80 -9.51
C ASN A 454 7.82 11.95 -8.90
N ALA A 455 7.24 10.87 -8.36
CA ALA A 455 5.95 10.91 -7.68
C ALA A 455 5.97 11.85 -6.46
N ARG A 456 7.08 11.86 -5.69
CA ARG A 456 7.26 12.79 -4.56
C ARG A 456 7.42 14.22 -5.00
N ILE A 457 8.25 14.49 -6.02
CA ILE A 457 8.39 15.84 -6.58
C ILE A 457 7.01 16.36 -7.01
N ARG A 458 6.24 15.55 -7.74
CA ARG A 458 4.88 15.92 -8.15
C ARG A 458 3.97 16.22 -6.96
N LYS A 459 3.98 15.35 -5.95
CA LYS A 459 3.19 15.52 -4.73
C LYS A 459 3.52 16.86 -4.07
N THR A 460 4.80 17.21 -3.96
CA THR A 460 5.27 18.50 -3.43
C THR A 460 4.81 19.65 -4.31
N VAL A 461 5.04 19.61 -5.62
CA VAL A 461 4.62 20.65 -6.57
C VAL A 461 3.14 20.96 -6.43
N ARG A 462 2.29 19.94 -6.28
CA ARG A 462 0.86 20.13 -6.07
C ARG A 462 0.51 20.67 -4.67
N ALA A 463 1.19 20.21 -3.62
CA ALA A 463 0.86 20.55 -2.24
C ALA A 463 1.36 21.95 -1.82
N THR A 464 2.59 22.31 -2.20
CA THR A 464 3.25 23.56 -1.78
C THR A 464 3.44 24.56 -2.92
N ASN A 465 3.00 24.23 -4.14
CA ASN A 465 3.25 25.02 -5.35
C ASN A 465 4.74 25.24 -5.63
N ALA A 466 5.55 24.21 -5.35
CA ALA A 466 6.99 24.22 -5.57
C ALA A 466 7.32 24.40 -7.07
N LYS A 467 8.40 25.13 -7.37
CA LYS A 467 8.83 25.40 -8.75
C LYS A 467 9.92 24.43 -9.17
N VAL A 468 9.81 23.87 -10.38
CA VAL A 468 10.81 22.95 -10.94
C VAL A 468 11.49 23.60 -12.15
N GLY A 469 12.81 23.72 -12.07
CA GLY A 469 13.68 24.05 -13.20
C GLY A 469 14.37 22.80 -13.71
N TYR A 470 14.52 22.68 -15.03
CA TYR A 470 15.16 21.54 -15.65
C TYR A 470 16.20 21.97 -16.69
N VAL A 471 17.40 21.41 -16.55
CA VAL A 471 18.50 21.55 -17.49
C VAL A 471 18.81 20.17 -18.05
N GLY A 472 18.54 19.94 -19.33
CA GLY A 472 18.72 18.64 -19.97
C GLY A 472 17.96 18.51 -21.30
N PRO A 473 18.01 17.32 -21.94
CA PRO A 473 17.29 17.06 -23.17
C PRO A 473 15.78 17.30 -23.00
N PRO A 474 15.06 17.83 -24.00
CA PRO A 474 13.62 18.09 -23.87
C PRO A 474 12.87 16.77 -23.62
N THR A 475 12.12 16.71 -22.52
CA THR A 475 11.42 15.51 -22.03
C THR A 475 10.03 15.84 -21.50
N ASP A 476 9.17 14.83 -21.45
CA ASP A 476 7.80 14.95 -20.93
C ASP A 476 7.75 14.72 -19.41
N PHE A 477 7.26 15.72 -18.67
CA PHE A 477 7.06 15.70 -17.22
C PHE A 477 5.58 15.80 -16.89
N ASN A 478 5.19 15.17 -15.78
CA ASN A 478 3.77 15.06 -15.44
C ASN A 478 3.27 16.37 -14.81
N TYR A 479 4.16 17.28 -14.40
CA TYR A 479 3.91 18.56 -13.74
C TYR A 479 4.59 19.72 -14.49
N ASP A 480 4.20 20.95 -14.15
CA ASP A 480 4.75 22.17 -14.77
C ASP A 480 6.25 22.29 -14.48
N CYS A 481 7.05 22.15 -15.54
CA CYS A 481 8.50 22.20 -15.48
C CYS A 481 9.03 23.30 -16.39
N GLN A 482 9.86 24.19 -15.86
CA GLN A 482 10.52 25.24 -16.64
C GLN A 482 11.80 24.67 -17.25
N HIS A 483 11.79 24.41 -18.56
CA HIS A 483 12.99 24.03 -19.30
C HIS A 483 13.92 25.25 -19.44
N LEU A 484 15.13 25.14 -18.90
CA LEU A 484 16.11 26.23 -18.83
C LEU A 484 17.14 26.14 -19.94
N GLY A 485 17.44 24.93 -20.38
CA GLY A 485 18.39 24.68 -21.45
C GLY A 485 18.77 23.22 -21.55
N THR A 486 19.45 22.87 -22.63
CA THR A 486 19.80 21.48 -22.94
C THR A 486 21.21 21.12 -22.52
N GLY A 487 22.13 22.10 -22.54
CA GLY A 487 23.56 21.87 -22.39
C GLY A 487 24.16 22.39 -21.08
N PRO A 488 25.41 22.00 -20.78
CA PRO A 488 26.15 22.43 -19.60
C PRO A 488 26.39 23.95 -19.51
N GLU A 489 26.31 24.66 -20.64
CA GLU A 489 26.44 26.13 -20.71
C GLU A 489 25.45 26.83 -19.78
N THR A 490 24.21 26.33 -19.75
CA THR A 490 23.17 26.87 -18.86
C THR A 490 23.44 26.60 -17.38
N LEU A 491 24.17 25.53 -17.04
CA LEU A 491 24.65 25.29 -15.68
C LEU A 491 25.73 26.30 -15.28
N LEU A 492 26.62 26.67 -16.20
CA LEU A 492 27.61 27.73 -15.97
C LEU A 492 26.92 29.08 -15.74
N GLU A 493 25.92 29.41 -16.55
CA GLU A 493 25.13 30.63 -16.37
C GLU A 493 24.38 30.67 -15.03
N LEU A 494 23.86 29.53 -14.56
CA LEU A 494 23.25 29.39 -13.25
C LEU A 494 24.28 29.54 -12.13
N ALA A 495 25.45 28.91 -12.26
CA ALA A 495 26.53 28.99 -11.28
C ALA A 495 27.09 30.40 -11.14
N GLU A 496 27.17 31.16 -12.24
CA GLU A 496 27.59 32.55 -12.28
C GLU A 496 26.47 33.55 -11.90
N GLY A 497 25.24 33.06 -11.69
CA GLY A 497 24.10 33.88 -11.28
C GLY A 497 23.53 34.78 -12.39
N ARG A 498 23.85 34.52 -13.66
CA ARG A 498 23.39 35.31 -14.83
C ARG A 498 21.98 34.90 -15.29
N HIS A 499 21.53 33.70 -14.94
CA HIS A 499 20.26 33.16 -15.44
C HIS A 499 19.03 33.77 -14.70
N PRO A 500 17.95 34.16 -15.42
CA PRO A 500 16.79 34.83 -14.84
C PRO A 500 16.08 34.08 -13.70
N LEU A 501 16.09 32.75 -13.75
CA LEU A 501 15.45 31.91 -12.72
C LEU A 501 16.17 31.99 -11.37
N PHE A 502 17.50 32.15 -11.38
CA PHE A 502 18.32 32.29 -10.17
C PHE A 502 17.93 33.56 -9.39
N LEU A 503 17.58 34.64 -10.08
CA LEU A 503 17.27 35.93 -9.45
C LEU A 503 15.84 36.02 -8.89
N ASN A 504 14.87 35.34 -9.52
CA ASN A 504 13.45 35.47 -9.16
C ASN A 504 12.96 34.45 -8.13
N ASN A 505 13.57 33.26 -8.05
CA ASN A 505 13.11 32.20 -7.16
C ASN A 505 13.96 32.06 -5.88
N LEU A 506 15.26 32.38 -5.90
CA LEU A 506 16.09 32.33 -4.68
C LEU A 506 15.82 33.46 -3.68
N LYS A 507 15.33 34.61 -4.14
CA LYS A 507 15.06 35.76 -3.27
C LYS A 507 13.88 35.55 -2.32
N CYS A 508 13.01 34.56 -2.56
CA CYS A 508 11.75 34.42 -1.84
C CYS A 508 11.78 33.40 -0.69
N GLN A 509 12.82 32.56 -0.57
CA GLN A 509 12.79 31.38 0.31
C GLN A 509 14.13 31.07 1.01
N LYS A 510 14.05 30.28 2.10
CA LYS A 510 15.20 29.94 2.94
C LYS A 510 16.19 29.03 2.16
N PRO A 511 17.51 29.28 2.24
CA PRO A 511 18.51 28.52 1.50
C PRO A 511 18.62 27.03 1.86
N SER A 512 17.97 26.59 2.94
CA SER A 512 17.89 25.19 3.36
C SER A 512 16.91 24.33 2.57
N ASN A 513 16.07 24.91 1.70
CA ASN A 513 14.95 24.23 1.05
C ASN A 513 15.17 23.96 -0.46
N TYR A 514 16.42 24.04 -0.92
CA TYR A 514 16.79 23.71 -2.30
C TYR A 514 17.14 22.24 -2.44
N CYS A 515 16.50 21.56 -3.40
CA CYS A 515 16.90 20.22 -3.80
C CYS A 515 17.51 20.27 -5.20
N TRP A 516 18.79 19.91 -5.28
CA TRP A 516 19.54 19.75 -6.52
C TRP A 516 19.61 18.25 -6.82
N CYS A 517 18.91 17.80 -7.86
CA CYS A 517 18.96 16.40 -8.29
C CYS A 517 19.89 16.30 -9.50
N TRP A 518 20.99 15.56 -9.33
CA TRP A 518 21.98 15.27 -10.36
C TRP A 518 22.05 13.75 -10.55
N ASN A 519 21.94 13.28 -11.79
CA ASN A 519 22.12 11.87 -12.18
C ASN A 519 21.48 10.88 -11.18
N LEU A 520 20.13 10.81 -11.15
CA LEU A 520 19.37 9.88 -10.29
C LEU A 520 19.46 8.43 -10.76
#